data_AF-A0A820T859-F1
#
_entry.id   AF-A0A820T859-F1
#
_cell.length_a   1.000
_cell.length_b   1.000
_cell.length_c   1.000
_cell.angle_alpha   90.00
_cell.angle_beta   90.00
_cell.angle_gamma   90.00
#
_symmetry.space_group_name_H-M   'P 1'
#
loop_
_entity.id
_entity.type
_entity.pdbx_description
1 polymer ?
#
loop_
_entity_poly.entity_id
_entity_poly.type
_entity_poly.pdbx_seq_one_letter_code
_entity_poly.pdbx_strand_id
1 'polypeptide(L)'
;MVGCGKEISMDREFAQSSTDQIRAILEKQLRKEAQDKIDKSLEKTDVFTRENIQHDCDNANLNAADVDWHIKYITHPTEVIEKTFDVRWENKRKEINGDIANIRDQVAQTFSTYTEILRKILRHFTNDSTLESGTLFIDTSFKTSKGLAGENLINKGKCMAQVLYLYLTGQAIKTSYMEKDVEYELQNGDQYQLLPIVPESIVELMKDKELKAAYDQCSISNLFQFLGHLIDYGKKSKDELTSMTVDLINIDTKGTYKKLLDLARGCQNLCPCCNRPCDVNHSKTLSEQGGKYNKHNCNTGHQFRCMGGTKLEITNEASVKLCEEMNENDIIVTLAGKRLTWTEFKKEHDDWEFPNKITLESDVFVKRRTKFSIIWSKIGPVLCGNKDYYPDMVFVENNEAHPEHFILLLDNSGSM
;
A
#
# COMPACT_ATOMS: atom_id res chain seq x y z
N MET A 1 57.90 10.67 -12.67
CA MET A 1 56.54 10.32 -13.16
C MET A 1 55.93 9.16 -12.35
N VAL A 2 55.80 9.27 -11.02
CA VAL A 2 55.23 8.19 -10.16
C VAL A 2 54.09 8.70 -9.25
N GLY A 3 53.75 10.00 -9.28
CA GLY A 3 52.72 10.59 -8.41
C GLY A 3 51.27 10.47 -8.92
N CYS A 4 51.06 10.50 -10.24
CA CYS A 4 49.73 10.65 -10.84
C CYS A 4 48.80 9.44 -10.61
N GLY A 5 49.33 8.22 -10.41
CA GLY A 5 48.50 7.02 -10.22
C GLY A 5 47.83 6.89 -8.84
N LYS A 6 48.42 7.46 -7.78
CA LYS A 6 47.84 7.40 -6.42
C LYS A 6 46.72 8.43 -6.21
N GLU A 7 46.87 9.62 -6.77
CA GLU A 7 45.88 10.70 -6.68
C GLU A 7 44.55 10.31 -7.38
N ILE A 8 44.63 9.73 -8.59
CA ILE A 8 43.46 9.23 -9.33
C ILE A 8 42.68 8.14 -8.56
N SER A 9 43.37 7.31 -7.77
CA SER A 9 42.74 6.27 -6.95
C SER A 9 41.92 6.87 -5.80
N MET A 10 42.46 7.88 -5.12
CA MET A 10 41.79 8.52 -3.98
C MET A 10 40.55 9.32 -4.42
N ASP A 11 40.62 10.04 -5.54
CA ASP A 11 39.47 10.79 -6.06
C ASP A 11 38.32 9.86 -6.45
N ARG A 12 38.64 8.72 -7.04
CA ARG A 12 37.67 7.70 -7.41
C ARG A 12 37.00 7.06 -6.18
N GLU A 13 37.78 6.74 -5.15
CA GLU A 13 37.27 6.19 -3.89
C GLU A 13 36.37 7.19 -3.15
N PHE A 14 36.78 8.46 -3.10
CA PHE A 14 36.00 9.51 -2.45
C PHE A 14 34.69 9.83 -3.21
N ALA A 15 34.74 9.86 -4.55
CA ALA A 15 33.55 10.04 -5.38
C ALA A 15 32.55 8.89 -5.20
N GLN A 16 33.05 7.66 -5.14
CA GLN A 16 32.23 6.48 -4.86
C GLN A 16 31.59 6.57 -3.48
N SER A 17 32.38 6.80 -2.43
CA SER A 17 31.90 6.93 -1.05
C SER A 17 30.83 8.03 -0.90
N SER A 18 31.03 9.19 -1.52
CA SER A 18 30.07 10.29 -1.48
C SER A 18 28.76 9.92 -2.17
N THR A 19 28.83 9.27 -3.34
CA THR A 19 27.64 8.81 -4.07
C THR A 19 26.91 7.70 -3.30
N ASP A 20 27.64 6.80 -2.65
CA ASP A 20 27.08 5.74 -1.81
C ASP A 20 26.32 6.32 -0.60
N GLN A 21 26.82 7.39 0.02
CA GLN A 21 26.11 8.09 1.10
C GLN A 21 24.81 8.74 0.62
N ILE A 22 24.83 9.41 -0.54
CA ILE A 22 23.63 9.97 -1.16
C ILE A 22 22.62 8.85 -1.45
N ARG A 23 23.06 7.72 -2.01
CA ARG A 23 22.21 6.54 -2.27
C ARG A 23 21.57 6.05 -0.98
N ALA A 24 22.34 5.88 0.10
CA ALA A 24 21.82 5.41 1.37
C ALA A 24 20.72 6.33 1.96
N ILE A 25 20.89 7.66 1.84
CA ILE A 25 19.87 8.64 2.26
C ILE A 25 18.60 8.49 1.42
N LEU A 26 18.74 8.37 0.11
CA LEU A 26 17.61 8.25 -0.82
C LEU A 26 16.87 6.92 -0.67
N GLU A 27 17.57 5.80 -0.46
CA GLU A 27 16.96 4.50 -0.16
C GLU A 27 16.15 4.55 1.14
N LYS A 28 16.68 5.20 2.18
CA LYS A 28 15.96 5.38 3.45
C LYS A 28 14.69 6.23 3.25
N GLN A 29 14.77 7.28 2.45
CA GLN A 29 13.61 8.11 2.11
C GLN A 29 12.56 7.32 1.32
N LEU A 30 12.98 6.60 0.27
CA LEU A 30 12.12 5.72 -0.52
C LEU A 30 11.35 4.74 0.35
N ARG A 31 12.05 4.01 1.24
CA ARG A 31 11.42 3.05 2.14
C ARG A 31 10.40 3.69 3.07
N LYS A 32 10.72 4.88 3.59
CA LYS A 32 9.81 5.62 4.47
C LYS A 32 8.55 6.06 3.72
N GLU A 33 8.70 6.71 2.58
CA GLU A 33 7.56 7.20 1.79
C GLU A 33 6.69 6.05 1.26
N ALA A 34 7.31 4.94 0.84
CA ALA A 34 6.60 3.73 0.43
C ALA A 34 5.81 3.12 1.60
N GLN A 35 6.39 3.03 2.80
CA GLN A 35 5.68 2.55 3.99
C GLN A 35 4.50 3.46 4.35
N ASP A 36 4.71 4.79 4.37
CA ASP A 36 3.64 5.76 4.65
C ASP A 36 2.50 5.63 3.64
N LYS A 37 2.82 5.33 2.38
CA LYS A 37 1.83 5.11 1.32
C LYS A 37 1.07 3.79 1.49
N ILE A 38 1.77 2.70 1.85
CA ILE A 38 1.14 1.42 2.20
C ILE A 38 0.16 1.60 3.36
N ASP A 39 0.64 2.22 4.44
CA ASP A 39 -0.15 2.45 5.65
C ASP A 39 -1.41 3.26 5.30
N LYS A 40 -1.31 4.38 4.58
CA LYS A 40 -2.47 5.18 4.14
C LYS A 40 -3.42 4.41 3.23
N SER A 41 -2.89 3.63 2.29
CA SER A 41 -3.71 2.85 1.34
C SER A 41 -4.47 1.71 2.03
N LEU A 42 -3.96 1.21 3.16
CA LEU A 42 -4.55 0.12 3.93
C LEU A 42 -5.24 0.58 5.22
N GLU A 43 -5.11 1.85 5.61
CA GLU A 43 -5.72 2.45 6.81
C GLU A 43 -7.25 2.31 6.80
N LYS A 44 -7.85 2.35 5.60
CA LYS A 44 -9.27 2.01 5.39
C LYS A 44 -9.44 0.50 5.25
N THR A 45 -9.21 -0.24 6.33
CA THR A 45 -9.35 -1.71 6.37
C THR A 45 -10.78 -2.18 6.11
N ASP A 46 -11.78 -1.29 6.21
CA ASP A 46 -13.19 -1.61 6.05
C ASP A 46 -13.47 -2.32 4.71
N VAL A 47 -12.71 -1.96 3.67
CA VAL A 47 -12.76 -2.54 2.32
C VAL A 47 -12.54 -4.06 2.31
N PHE A 48 -11.77 -4.61 3.25
CA PHE A 48 -11.45 -6.04 3.33
C PHE A 48 -12.24 -6.79 4.41
N THR A 49 -13.28 -6.17 4.99
CA THR A 49 -14.12 -6.84 5.99
C THR A 49 -14.96 -7.95 5.35
N ARG A 50 -15.32 -8.96 6.16
CA ARG A 50 -16.25 -10.03 5.77
C ARG A 50 -17.49 -9.50 5.06
N GLU A 51 -18.11 -8.44 5.60
CA GLU A 51 -19.31 -7.82 5.04
C GLU A 51 -19.10 -7.33 3.60
N ASN A 52 -18.02 -6.59 3.35
CA ASN A 52 -17.73 -6.04 2.02
C ASN A 52 -17.33 -7.11 1.02
N ILE A 53 -16.54 -8.12 1.42
CA ILE A 53 -16.22 -9.25 0.54
C ILE A 53 -17.47 -10.08 0.23
N GLN A 54 -18.37 -10.24 1.21
CA GLN A 54 -19.63 -10.93 1.03
C GLN A 54 -20.54 -10.20 0.05
N HIS A 55 -20.61 -8.87 0.14
CA HIS A 55 -21.34 -8.03 -0.81
C HIS A 55 -20.80 -8.14 -2.24
N ASP A 56 -19.48 -8.21 -2.42
CA ASP A 56 -18.88 -8.45 -3.75
C ASP A 56 -19.28 -9.82 -4.31
N CYS A 57 -19.26 -10.87 -3.47
CA CYS A 57 -19.71 -12.21 -3.87
C CYS A 57 -21.16 -12.20 -4.34
N ASP A 58 -22.02 -11.52 -3.58
CA ASP A 58 -23.45 -11.45 -3.87
C ASP A 58 -23.72 -10.69 -5.17
N ASN A 59 -23.07 -9.54 -5.38
CA ASN A 59 -23.29 -8.73 -6.58
C ASN A 59 -22.74 -9.36 -7.86
N ALA A 60 -21.60 -10.04 -7.78
CA ALA A 60 -20.95 -10.60 -8.95
C ALA A 60 -21.65 -11.87 -9.47
N ASN A 61 -22.14 -12.74 -8.56
CA ASN A 61 -22.46 -14.12 -8.93
C ASN A 61 -23.88 -14.59 -8.56
N LEU A 62 -24.65 -13.85 -7.76
CA LEU A 62 -25.98 -14.30 -7.32
C LEU A 62 -26.93 -14.61 -8.50
N ASN A 63 -26.84 -13.83 -9.58
CA ASN A 63 -27.65 -14.01 -10.79
C ASN A 63 -26.95 -14.84 -11.87
N ALA A 64 -25.70 -15.24 -11.66
CA ALA A 64 -24.97 -16.07 -12.63
C ALA A 64 -25.57 -17.47 -12.74
N ALA A 65 -25.39 -18.14 -13.88
CA ALA A 65 -25.84 -19.51 -14.11
C ALA A 65 -24.91 -20.59 -13.50
N ASP A 66 -23.89 -20.18 -12.73
CA ASP A 66 -22.85 -21.06 -12.19
C ASP A 66 -23.35 -21.85 -10.97
N VAL A 67 -23.98 -23.00 -11.21
CA VAL A 67 -24.53 -23.89 -10.16
C VAL A 67 -23.46 -24.33 -9.17
N ASP A 68 -22.25 -24.66 -9.64
CA ASP A 68 -21.14 -25.12 -8.79
C ASP A 68 -20.69 -24.03 -7.82
N TRP A 69 -20.62 -22.78 -8.28
CA TRP A 69 -20.36 -21.64 -7.41
C TRP A 69 -21.44 -21.51 -6.35
N HIS A 70 -22.72 -21.63 -6.70
CA HIS A 70 -23.83 -21.52 -5.75
C HIS A 70 -23.78 -22.64 -4.69
N ILE A 71 -23.46 -23.87 -5.10
CA ILE A 71 -23.26 -24.99 -4.15
C ILE A 71 -22.09 -24.68 -3.21
N LYS A 72 -20.93 -24.24 -3.72
CA LYS A 72 -19.77 -23.88 -2.89
C LYS A 72 -20.06 -22.70 -1.98
N TYR A 73 -20.81 -21.72 -2.45
CA TYR A 73 -21.19 -20.55 -1.68
C TYR A 73 -22.05 -20.91 -0.46
N ILE A 74 -22.84 -21.98 -0.54
CA ILE A 74 -23.65 -22.49 0.57
C ILE A 74 -22.87 -23.48 1.46
N THR A 75 -22.15 -24.43 0.85
CA THR A 75 -21.51 -25.54 1.57
C THR A 75 -20.12 -25.20 2.09
N HIS A 76 -19.38 -24.36 1.37
CA HIS A 76 -18.01 -23.94 1.66
C HIS A 76 -17.84 -22.40 1.51
N PRO A 77 -18.68 -21.59 2.18
CA PRO A 77 -18.72 -20.13 2.00
C PRO A 77 -17.36 -19.46 2.24
N THR A 78 -16.55 -19.97 3.15
CA THR A 78 -15.22 -19.41 3.45
C THR A 78 -14.29 -19.52 2.25
N GLU A 79 -14.30 -20.64 1.51
CA GLU A 79 -13.46 -20.79 0.31
C GLU A 79 -13.83 -19.79 -0.79
N VAL A 80 -15.13 -19.53 -0.97
CA VAL A 80 -15.61 -18.53 -1.94
C VAL A 80 -15.14 -17.13 -1.53
N ILE A 81 -15.19 -16.83 -0.24
CA ILE A 81 -14.78 -15.53 0.32
C ILE A 81 -13.26 -15.34 0.20
N GLU A 82 -12.46 -16.37 0.45
CA GLU A 82 -11.01 -16.34 0.27
C GLU A 82 -10.63 -16.02 -1.18
N LYS A 83 -11.29 -16.67 -2.16
CA LYS A 83 -11.05 -16.40 -3.58
C LYS A 83 -11.41 -14.96 -3.96
N THR A 84 -12.55 -14.45 -3.50
CA THR A 84 -12.95 -13.07 -3.76
C THR A 84 -12.00 -12.07 -3.08
N PHE A 85 -11.55 -12.38 -1.87
CA PHE A 85 -10.54 -11.62 -1.16
C PHE A 85 -9.22 -11.57 -1.94
N ASP A 86 -8.73 -12.70 -2.45
CA ASP A 86 -7.47 -12.75 -3.21
C ASP A 86 -7.52 -11.89 -4.47
N VAL A 87 -8.63 -11.90 -5.20
CA VAL A 87 -8.84 -11.01 -6.35
C VAL A 87 -8.77 -9.54 -5.93
N ARG A 88 -9.44 -9.18 -4.84
CA ARG A 88 -9.45 -7.80 -4.32
C ARG A 88 -8.07 -7.37 -3.82
N TRP A 89 -7.37 -8.27 -3.12
CA TRP A 89 -6.02 -8.06 -2.64
C TRP A 89 -5.05 -7.87 -3.80
N GLU A 90 -5.14 -8.68 -4.85
CA GLU A 90 -4.27 -8.58 -6.02
C GLU A 90 -4.43 -7.22 -6.71
N ASN A 91 -5.67 -6.76 -6.89
CA ASN A 91 -5.95 -5.44 -7.46
C ASN A 91 -5.37 -4.32 -6.58
N LYS A 92 -5.56 -4.41 -5.26
CA LYS A 92 -5.02 -3.41 -4.33
C LYS A 92 -3.49 -3.43 -4.28
N ARG A 93 -2.88 -4.62 -4.35
CA ARG A 93 -1.44 -4.81 -4.43
C ARG A 93 -0.86 -4.16 -5.67
N LYS A 94 -1.49 -4.35 -6.84
CA LYS A 94 -1.07 -3.70 -8.09
C LYS A 94 -1.14 -2.17 -8.01
N GLU A 95 -2.21 -1.63 -7.44
CA GLU A 95 -2.36 -0.19 -7.21
C GLU A 95 -1.22 0.35 -6.33
N ILE A 96 -0.99 -0.27 -5.16
CA ILE A 96 0.06 0.15 -4.22
C ILE A 96 1.45 0.02 -4.86
N ASN A 97 1.72 -1.09 -5.57
CA ASN A 97 3.02 -1.27 -6.24
C ASN A 97 3.24 -0.25 -7.36
N GLY A 98 2.18 0.17 -8.07
CA GLY A 98 2.25 1.27 -9.02
C GLY A 98 2.63 2.59 -8.35
N ASP A 99 2.05 2.87 -7.19
CA ASP A 99 2.40 4.06 -6.41
C ASP A 99 3.84 4.02 -5.87
N ILE A 100 4.29 2.85 -5.38
CA ILE A 100 5.68 2.66 -4.93
C ILE A 100 6.66 2.86 -6.09
N ALA A 101 6.34 2.35 -7.28
CA ALA A 101 7.16 2.55 -8.47
C ALA A 101 7.26 4.05 -8.82
N ASN A 102 6.15 4.80 -8.72
CA ASN A 102 6.17 6.25 -8.93
C ASN A 102 7.06 6.98 -7.91
N ILE A 103 7.01 6.61 -6.63
CA ILE A 103 7.88 7.18 -5.58
C ILE A 103 9.34 6.86 -5.89
N ARG A 104 9.66 5.61 -6.24
CA ARG A 104 11.02 5.19 -6.63
C ARG A 104 11.53 6.02 -7.79
N ASP A 105 10.73 6.23 -8.83
CA ASP A 105 11.12 6.98 -10.00
C ASP A 105 11.34 8.47 -9.68
N GLN A 106 10.53 9.05 -8.77
CA GLN A 106 10.74 10.40 -8.24
C GLN A 106 12.05 10.52 -7.46
N VAL A 107 12.34 9.57 -6.56
CA VAL A 107 13.58 9.54 -5.78
C VAL A 107 14.80 9.35 -6.71
N ALA A 108 14.70 8.47 -7.70
CA ALA A 108 15.74 8.26 -8.70
C ALA A 108 15.98 9.52 -9.56
N GLN A 109 14.96 10.35 -9.78
CA GLN A 109 15.11 11.61 -10.51
C GLN A 109 15.98 12.61 -9.74
N THR A 110 16.12 12.50 -8.42
CA THR A 110 17.09 13.28 -7.65
C THR A 110 18.53 13.04 -8.13
N PHE A 111 18.88 11.80 -8.50
CA PHE A 111 20.20 11.52 -9.11
C PHE A 111 20.35 12.15 -10.49
N SER A 112 19.29 12.20 -11.31
CA SER A 112 19.32 12.91 -12.59
C SER A 112 19.63 14.39 -12.40
N THR A 113 18.94 15.04 -11.45
CA THR A 113 19.15 16.45 -11.11
C THR A 113 20.54 16.71 -10.57
N TYR A 114 20.99 15.87 -9.62
CA TYR A 114 22.35 15.91 -9.08
C TYR A 114 23.39 15.83 -10.21
N THR A 115 23.31 14.79 -11.06
CA THR A 115 24.22 14.57 -12.19
C THR A 115 24.22 15.74 -13.17
N GLU A 116 23.06 16.34 -13.45
CA GLU A 116 22.96 17.48 -14.36
C GLU A 116 23.58 18.76 -13.78
N ILE A 117 23.46 18.98 -12.46
CA ILE A 117 24.17 20.06 -11.77
C ILE A 117 25.69 19.84 -11.91
N LEU A 118 26.19 18.62 -11.68
CA LEU A 118 27.62 18.34 -11.83
C LEU A 118 28.09 18.59 -13.26
N ARG A 119 27.28 18.20 -14.27
CA ARG A 119 27.60 18.45 -15.68
C ARG A 119 27.64 19.93 -16.03
N LYS A 120 26.73 20.75 -15.48
CA LYS A 120 26.74 22.20 -15.70
C LYS A 120 28.02 22.82 -15.14
N ILE A 121 28.41 22.39 -13.94
CA ILE A 121 29.68 22.81 -13.32
C ILE A 121 30.87 22.36 -14.19
N LEU A 122 30.89 21.09 -14.61
CA LEU A 122 31.92 20.55 -15.48
C LEU A 122 32.04 21.31 -16.81
N ARG A 123 30.90 21.61 -17.45
CA ARG A 123 30.85 22.36 -18.73
C ARG A 123 31.34 23.78 -18.58
N HIS A 124 31.01 24.44 -17.46
CA HIS A 124 31.51 25.77 -17.17
C HIS A 124 33.04 25.76 -17.07
N PHE A 125 33.61 24.72 -16.45
CA PHE A 125 35.05 24.53 -16.43
C PHE A 125 35.64 24.18 -17.81
N THR A 126 34.95 23.45 -18.70
CA THR A 126 35.52 23.09 -20.02
C THR A 126 35.37 24.15 -21.11
N ASN A 127 34.35 25.02 -21.05
CA ASN A 127 34.01 25.96 -22.13
C ASN A 127 34.65 27.34 -21.98
N ASP A 128 35.39 27.59 -20.90
CA ASP A 128 36.19 28.80 -20.78
C ASP A 128 37.37 28.69 -21.75
N SER A 129 37.35 29.43 -22.86
CA SER A 129 38.34 29.34 -23.95
C SER A 129 39.75 29.82 -23.57
N THR A 130 39.99 30.18 -22.31
CA THR A 130 41.30 30.55 -21.77
C THR A 130 42.15 29.34 -21.32
N LEU A 131 41.64 28.12 -21.52
CA LEU A 131 42.12 26.86 -20.91
C LEU A 131 42.93 25.94 -21.84
N GLU A 132 43.54 26.44 -22.92
CA GLU A 132 44.34 25.62 -23.84
C GLU A 132 45.53 24.89 -23.16
N SER A 133 45.90 25.27 -21.92
CA SER A 133 47.01 24.67 -21.17
C SER A 133 46.62 23.58 -20.16
N GLY A 134 45.34 23.20 -20.05
CA GLY A 134 44.90 22.08 -19.19
C GLY A 134 45.10 22.28 -17.68
N THR A 135 45.56 23.46 -17.25
CA THR A 135 45.73 23.84 -15.84
C THR A 135 45.07 25.20 -15.65
N LEU A 136 43.82 25.19 -15.16
CA LEU A 136 43.16 26.42 -14.74
C LEU A 136 43.53 26.66 -13.27
N PHE A 137 43.98 27.86 -12.96
CA PHE A 137 44.34 28.23 -11.60
C PHE A 137 43.09 28.78 -10.92
N ILE A 138 42.93 28.57 -9.61
CA ILE A 138 41.86 29.21 -8.82
C ILE A 138 41.81 30.74 -9.08
N ASP A 139 42.94 31.33 -9.47
CA ASP A 139 43.07 32.73 -9.87
C ASP A 139 42.26 33.17 -11.09
N THR A 140 41.97 32.25 -12.02
CA THR A 140 41.21 32.53 -13.26
C THR A 140 39.70 32.42 -13.09
N SER A 141 39.21 31.60 -12.15
CA SER A 141 37.76 31.42 -11.91
C SER A 141 37.14 32.41 -10.93
N PHE A 142 37.95 33.11 -10.13
CA PHE A 142 37.47 34.05 -9.12
C PHE A 142 38.21 35.39 -9.27
N LYS A 143 37.48 36.50 -9.47
CA LYS A 143 38.05 37.86 -9.44
C LYS A 143 37.87 38.47 -8.06
N THR A 144 38.91 39.16 -7.58
CA THR A 144 38.90 39.89 -6.30
C THR A 144 38.77 41.38 -6.56
N SER A 145 37.87 42.07 -5.86
CA SER A 145 37.61 43.49 -6.06
C SER A 145 38.76 44.40 -5.57
N LYS A 146 39.49 44.02 -4.50
CA LYS A 146 40.73 44.66 -3.98
C LYS A 146 41.54 43.69 -3.09
N GLY A 147 42.83 43.94 -2.85
CA GLY A 147 43.66 43.23 -1.85
C GLY A 147 45.09 42.88 -2.29
N LEU A 148 45.96 42.48 -1.35
CA LEU A 148 47.34 42.01 -1.63
C LEU A 148 47.31 40.60 -2.28
N ALA A 149 48.21 40.33 -3.22
CA ALA A 149 48.19 39.10 -4.04
C ALA A 149 48.17 37.79 -3.21
N GLY A 150 48.93 37.72 -2.12
CA GLY A 150 48.95 36.55 -1.23
C GLY A 150 47.64 36.34 -0.45
N GLU A 151 46.96 37.43 -0.07
CA GLU A 151 45.66 37.38 0.60
C GLU A 151 44.55 36.99 -0.37
N ASN A 152 44.63 37.49 -1.61
CA ASN A 152 43.70 37.14 -2.69
C ASN A 152 43.74 35.64 -3.01
N LEU A 153 44.94 35.05 -3.13
CA LEU A 153 45.08 33.62 -3.40
C LEU A 153 44.46 32.75 -2.28
N ILE A 154 44.75 33.12 -1.03
CA ILE A 154 44.18 32.47 0.17
C ILE A 154 42.65 32.60 0.17
N ASN A 155 42.10 33.76 -0.23
CA ASN A 155 40.66 34.01 -0.25
C ASN A 155 39.94 33.28 -1.40
N LYS A 156 40.55 33.19 -2.59
CA LYS A 156 39.98 32.40 -3.69
C LYS A 156 39.99 30.90 -3.38
N GLY A 157 41.04 30.40 -2.72
CA GLY A 157 41.08 29.03 -2.18
C GLY A 157 39.93 28.76 -1.21
N LYS A 158 39.60 29.72 -0.34
CA LYS A 158 38.46 29.62 0.58
C LYS A 158 37.13 29.58 -0.15
N CYS A 159 36.93 30.42 -1.16
CA CYS A 159 35.71 30.40 -1.99
C CYS A 159 35.54 29.05 -2.69
N MET A 160 36.63 28.48 -3.22
CA MET A 160 36.60 27.16 -3.85
C MET A 160 36.27 26.05 -2.85
N ALA A 161 36.87 26.08 -1.65
CA ALA A 161 36.55 25.15 -0.57
C ALA A 161 35.08 25.27 -0.12
N GLN A 162 34.54 26.49 -0.09
CA GLN A 162 33.15 26.76 0.28
C GLN A 162 32.17 26.27 -0.79
N VAL A 163 32.49 26.46 -2.08
CA VAL A 163 31.74 25.90 -3.21
C VAL A 163 31.74 24.37 -3.15
N LEU A 164 32.89 23.75 -2.93
CA LEU A 164 33.01 22.30 -2.77
C LEU A 164 32.26 21.78 -1.53
N TYR A 165 32.32 22.48 -0.41
CA TYR A 165 31.61 22.10 0.82
C TYR A 165 30.08 22.21 0.69
N LEU A 166 29.57 23.33 0.16
CA LEU A 166 28.14 23.53 -0.14
C LEU A 166 27.64 22.47 -1.13
N TYR A 167 28.47 22.16 -2.12
CA TYR A 167 28.21 21.17 -3.15
C TYR A 167 28.19 19.72 -2.63
N LEU A 168 29.07 19.38 -1.68
CA LEU A 168 29.19 18.03 -1.13
C LEU A 168 28.24 17.74 0.03
N THR A 169 27.88 18.74 0.84
CA THR A 169 27.12 18.54 2.10
C THR A 169 25.67 19.00 2.06
N GLY A 170 25.31 19.87 1.11
CA GLY A 170 23.94 20.39 0.95
C GLY A 170 23.43 21.25 2.12
N GLN A 171 24.27 21.64 3.08
CA GLN A 171 23.89 22.52 4.19
C GLN A 171 24.26 23.98 3.90
N ALA A 172 23.30 24.90 4.00
CA ALA A 172 23.59 26.33 4.00
C ALA A 172 24.30 26.73 5.30
N ILE A 173 25.41 27.46 5.20
CA ILE A 173 26.09 28.05 6.37
C ILE A 173 25.09 29.00 7.03
N LYS A 174 24.78 28.80 8.32
CA LYS A 174 23.90 29.70 9.07
C LYS A 174 24.45 31.12 9.01
N THR A 175 23.66 32.01 8.42
CA THR A 175 23.96 33.41 8.07
C THR A 175 24.17 34.36 9.26
N SER A 176 24.30 33.87 10.50
CA SER A 176 24.35 34.71 11.70
C SER A 176 25.70 35.39 11.97
N TYR A 177 26.66 35.31 11.05
CA TYR A 177 28.03 35.79 11.27
C TYR A 177 28.57 36.59 10.08
N MET A 178 27.74 37.43 9.46
CA MET A 178 28.17 38.31 8.38
C MET A 178 28.45 39.71 8.91
N GLU A 179 29.72 40.03 9.17
CA GLU A 179 30.18 41.42 9.07
C GLU A 179 30.43 41.74 7.59
N LYS A 180 29.84 42.86 7.16
CA LYS A 180 30.02 43.50 5.85
C LYS A 180 31.50 43.87 5.73
N ASP A 181 32.23 43.51 4.67
CA ASP A 181 32.67 44.56 3.73
C ASP A 181 33.48 44.02 2.52
N VAL A 182 33.36 42.74 2.11
CA VAL A 182 34.02 42.28 0.86
C VAL A 182 33.09 41.44 -0.02
N GLU A 183 32.82 41.98 -1.20
CA GLU A 183 31.97 41.41 -2.24
C GLU A 183 32.85 40.66 -3.27
N TYR A 184 32.53 39.38 -3.53
CA TYR A 184 33.21 38.53 -4.52
C TYR A 184 32.25 38.13 -5.64
N GLU A 185 32.71 38.12 -6.88
CA GLU A 185 31.88 37.85 -8.04
C GLU A 185 32.37 36.62 -8.84
N LEU A 186 31.48 35.67 -9.11
CA LEU A 186 31.68 34.56 -10.04
C LEU A 186 31.38 35.04 -11.46
N GLN A 187 32.29 34.83 -12.39
CA GLN A 187 32.13 35.27 -13.78
C GLN A 187 31.31 34.26 -14.59
N ASN A 188 30.20 34.69 -15.18
CA ASN A 188 29.34 33.88 -16.04
C ASN A 188 29.10 34.62 -17.37
N GLY A 189 30.03 34.47 -18.31
CA GLY A 189 30.07 35.33 -19.51
C GLY A 189 30.39 36.79 -19.14
N ASP A 190 29.60 37.75 -19.65
CA ASP A 190 29.73 39.19 -19.35
C ASP A 190 28.98 39.62 -18.07
N GLN A 191 28.36 38.69 -17.33
CA GLN A 191 27.63 38.99 -16.10
C GLN A 191 28.27 38.35 -14.88
N TYR A 192 28.19 39.05 -13.75
CA TYR A 192 28.85 38.72 -12.49
C TYR A 192 27.83 38.43 -11.39
N GLN A 193 28.06 37.39 -10.58
CA GLN A 193 27.16 36.98 -9.50
C GLN A 193 27.88 36.94 -8.15
N LEU A 194 27.31 37.60 -7.14
CA LEU A 194 27.91 37.83 -5.83
C LEU A 194 27.90 36.58 -4.91
N LEU A 195 29.04 36.26 -4.30
CA LEU A 195 29.22 35.13 -3.37
C LEU A 195 29.40 35.61 -1.91
N PRO A 196 28.90 34.85 -0.92
CA PRO A 196 29.00 35.19 0.50
C PRO A 196 30.43 35.04 1.08
N ILE A 197 30.75 35.83 2.11
CA ILE A 197 32.07 35.88 2.79
C ILE A 197 32.34 34.61 3.63
N VAL A 198 33.60 34.17 3.71
CA VAL A 198 34.04 32.96 4.42
C VAL A 198 34.44 33.26 5.88
N PRO A 199 34.03 32.45 6.88
CA PRO A 199 34.40 32.64 8.30
C PRO A 199 35.89 32.41 8.62
N GLU A 200 36.43 33.18 9.58
CA GLU A 200 37.84 33.19 9.99
C GLU A 200 38.37 31.88 10.59
N SER A 201 37.50 31.06 11.18
CA SER A 201 37.86 29.73 11.71
C SER A 201 38.22 28.73 10.61
N ILE A 202 37.62 28.84 9.42
CA ILE A 202 38.00 28.05 8.24
C ILE A 202 39.32 28.56 7.65
N VAL A 203 39.57 29.88 7.77
CA VAL A 203 40.84 30.50 7.37
C VAL A 203 42.01 29.97 8.19
N GLU A 204 41.83 29.74 9.48
CA GLU A 204 42.88 29.18 10.35
C GLU A 204 43.19 27.72 10.04
N LEU A 205 42.17 26.91 9.75
CA LEU A 205 42.34 25.54 9.24
C LEU A 205 43.13 25.50 7.91
N MET A 206 43.01 26.55 7.09
CA MET A 206 43.69 26.68 5.79
C MET A 206 45.09 27.29 5.87
N LYS A 207 45.51 27.82 7.04
CA LYS A 207 46.88 28.31 7.28
C LYS A 207 47.86 27.18 7.59
N ASP A 208 47.37 25.95 7.73
CA ASP A 208 48.23 24.79 7.93
C ASP A 208 49.11 24.56 6.70
N LYS A 209 50.43 24.57 6.92
CA LYS A 209 51.43 24.51 5.84
C LYS A 209 51.35 23.22 5.03
N GLU A 210 50.81 22.16 5.63
CA GLU A 210 50.60 20.86 4.98
C GLU A 210 49.44 20.89 3.99
N LEU A 211 48.34 21.60 4.31
CA LEU A 211 47.20 21.78 3.42
C LEU A 211 47.55 22.68 2.23
N LYS A 212 48.33 23.74 2.44
CA LYS A 212 48.77 24.65 1.37
C LYS A 212 49.53 23.93 0.25
N ALA A 213 50.45 23.03 0.60
CA ALA A 213 51.21 22.24 -0.38
C ALA A 213 50.32 21.23 -1.13
N ALA A 214 49.28 20.69 -0.48
CA ALA A 214 48.30 19.81 -1.11
C ALA A 214 47.36 20.57 -2.07
N TYR A 215 46.99 21.81 -1.74
CA TYR A 215 46.20 22.68 -2.63
C TYR A 215 46.99 23.19 -3.83
N ASP A 216 48.27 23.52 -3.66
CA ASP A 216 49.18 23.88 -4.76
C ASP A 216 49.39 22.70 -5.73
N GLN A 217 49.12 21.46 -5.30
CA GLN A 217 49.15 20.23 -6.12
C GLN A 217 47.77 19.83 -6.66
N CYS A 218 46.68 20.45 -6.18
CA CYS A 218 45.32 20.11 -6.58
C CYS A 218 45.01 20.78 -7.92
N SER A 219 45.44 20.14 -9.01
CA SER A 219 45.14 20.61 -10.37
C SER A 219 43.63 20.56 -10.62
N ILE A 220 43.10 21.49 -11.42
CA ILE A 220 41.71 21.43 -11.88
C ILE A 220 41.46 20.15 -12.71
N SER A 221 42.50 19.50 -13.25
CA SER A 221 42.44 18.17 -13.85
C SER A 221 41.94 17.10 -12.86
N ASN A 222 42.34 17.16 -11.58
CA ASN A 222 41.84 16.27 -10.53
C ASN A 222 40.37 16.57 -10.21
N LEU A 223 39.97 17.85 -10.22
CA LEU A 223 38.57 18.23 -10.07
C LEU A 223 37.70 17.77 -11.26
N PHE A 224 38.20 17.87 -12.49
CA PHE A 224 37.53 17.34 -13.67
C PHE A 224 37.32 15.83 -13.58
N GLN A 225 38.36 15.09 -13.20
CA GLN A 225 38.29 13.63 -13.02
C GLN A 225 37.35 13.25 -11.89
N PHE A 226 37.41 13.95 -10.75
CA PHE A 226 36.51 13.76 -9.62
C PHE A 226 35.05 14.01 -9.99
N LEU A 227 34.74 15.12 -10.67
CA LEU A 227 33.40 15.43 -11.17
C LEU A 227 32.91 14.41 -12.20
N GLY A 228 33.80 13.95 -13.08
CA GLY A 228 33.52 12.86 -14.02
C GLY A 228 33.15 11.56 -13.28
N HIS A 229 33.93 11.18 -12.27
CA HIS A 229 33.63 10.02 -11.43
C HIS A 229 32.30 10.15 -10.68
N LEU A 230 31.99 11.32 -10.11
CA LEU A 230 30.69 11.56 -9.47
C LEU A 230 29.52 11.47 -10.46
N ILE A 231 29.68 11.96 -11.70
CA ILE A 231 28.66 11.82 -12.75
C ILE A 231 28.41 10.36 -13.08
N ASP A 232 29.46 9.56 -13.22
CA ASP A 232 29.34 8.16 -13.60
C ASP A 232 28.82 7.30 -12.44
N TYR A 233 29.28 7.53 -11.22
CA TYR A 233 28.71 6.89 -10.04
C TYR A 233 27.27 7.31 -9.81
N GLY A 234 26.91 8.59 -10.03
CA GLY A 234 25.53 9.07 -9.93
C GLY A 234 24.59 8.37 -10.91
N LYS A 235 25.02 8.16 -12.16
CA LYS A 235 24.27 7.35 -13.15
C LYS A 235 24.13 5.91 -12.68
N LYS A 236 25.23 5.29 -12.25
CA LYS A 236 25.22 3.90 -11.77
C LYS A 236 24.27 3.72 -10.58
N SER A 237 24.34 4.59 -9.58
CA SER A 237 23.45 4.56 -8.41
C SER A 237 22.00 4.81 -8.78
N LYS A 238 21.72 5.65 -9.78
CA LYS A 238 20.37 5.80 -10.34
C LYS A 238 19.87 4.48 -10.94
N ASP A 239 20.66 3.87 -11.81
CA ASP A 239 20.29 2.63 -12.50
C ASP A 239 20.06 1.50 -11.48
N GLU A 240 20.94 1.39 -10.48
CA GLU A 240 20.78 0.46 -9.35
C GLU A 240 19.47 0.72 -8.59
N LEU A 241 19.17 1.98 -8.24
CA LEU A 241 17.94 2.33 -7.53
C LEU A 241 16.68 2.05 -8.37
N THR A 242 16.70 2.32 -9.67
CA THR A 242 15.60 2.00 -10.59
C THR A 242 15.40 0.49 -10.75
N SER A 243 16.49 -0.29 -10.72
CA SER A 243 16.45 -1.75 -10.80
C SER A 243 16.08 -2.43 -9.47
N MET A 244 16.13 -1.70 -8.35
CA MET A 244 15.83 -2.22 -7.03
C MET A 244 14.36 -2.69 -6.95
N THR A 245 14.16 -3.92 -6.49
CA THR A 245 12.84 -4.47 -6.23
C THR A 245 12.31 -3.89 -4.92
N VAL A 246 11.38 -2.94 -5.03
CA VAL A 246 10.67 -2.34 -3.89
C VAL A 246 9.19 -2.53 -4.15
N ASP A 247 8.57 -3.44 -3.44
CA ASP A 247 7.14 -3.77 -3.56
C ASP A 247 6.50 -3.94 -2.19
N LEU A 248 5.17 -4.01 -2.18
CA LEU A 248 4.38 -4.20 -0.96
C LEU A 248 4.86 -5.41 -0.14
N ILE A 249 5.20 -6.53 -0.77
CA ILE A 249 5.56 -7.77 -0.06
C ILE A 249 6.91 -7.61 0.66
N ASN A 250 7.87 -6.96 0.00
CA ASN A 250 9.19 -6.71 0.55
C ASN A 250 9.20 -5.62 1.64
N ILE A 251 8.20 -4.73 1.65
CA ILE A 251 8.09 -3.65 2.65
C ILE A 251 7.17 -4.04 3.82
N ASP A 252 6.09 -4.79 3.56
CA ASP A 252 5.12 -5.21 4.58
C ASP A 252 5.68 -6.30 5.50
N THR A 253 6.47 -5.86 6.47
CA THR A 253 7.04 -6.72 7.52
C THR A 253 6.02 -7.18 8.57
N LYS A 254 4.80 -6.64 8.55
CA LYS A 254 3.77 -6.88 9.57
C LYS A 254 2.81 -8.04 9.21
N GLY A 255 2.95 -8.63 8.03
CA GLY A 255 2.08 -9.71 7.58
C GLY A 255 0.63 -9.25 7.36
N THR A 256 0.46 -8.06 6.77
CA THR A 256 -0.83 -7.39 6.62
C THR A 256 -1.82 -8.22 5.80
N TYR A 257 -1.35 -8.94 4.78
CA TYR A 257 -2.19 -9.89 4.03
C TYR A 257 -2.92 -10.88 4.94
N LYS A 258 -2.18 -11.56 5.83
CA LYS A 258 -2.76 -12.58 6.72
C LYS A 258 -3.78 -11.95 7.68
N LYS A 259 -3.45 -10.80 8.25
CA LYS A 259 -4.36 -10.06 9.14
C LYS A 259 -5.67 -9.67 8.43
N LEU A 260 -5.58 -9.17 7.20
CA LEU A 260 -6.77 -8.80 6.42
C LEU A 260 -7.55 -10.04 5.95
N LEU A 261 -6.86 -11.12 5.60
CA LEU A 261 -7.49 -12.40 5.25
C LEU A 261 -8.28 -12.97 6.42
N ASP A 262 -7.73 -12.93 7.64
CA ASP A 262 -8.43 -13.39 8.84
C ASP A 262 -9.68 -12.53 9.14
N LEU A 263 -9.60 -11.22 8.89
CA LEU A 263 -10.77 -10.31 8.97
C LEU A 263 -11.83 -10.62 7.89
N ALA A 264 -11.40 -10.99 6.69
CA ALA A 264 -12.30 -11.37 5.60
C ALA A 264 -12.95 -12.74 5.83
N ARG A 265 -12.21 -13.71 6.38
CA ARG A 265 -12.74 -15.03 6.77
C ARG A 265 -13.83 -14.89 7.82
N GLY A 266 -13.58 -14.06 8.85
CA GLY A 266 -14.49 -13.89 9.97
C GLY A 266 -14.42 -15.05 10.95
N CYS A 267 -15.52 -15.29 11.67
CA CYS A 267 -15.61 -16.37 12.64
C CYS A 267 -15.89 -17.72 11.94
N GLN A 268 -15.26 -18.79 12.42
CA GLN A 268 -15.47 -20.14 11.85
C GLN A 268 -16.64 -20.91 12.48
N ASN A 269 -17.24 -20.38 13.56
CA ASN A 269 -18.39 -21.02 14.18
C ASN A 269 -19.59 -20.95 13.25
N LEU A 270 -20.31 -22.07 13.12
CA LEU A 270 -21.45 -22.23 12.24
C LEU A 270 -22.75 -22.09 13.04
N CYS A 271 -23.73 -21.42 12.46
CA CYS A 271 -25.04 -21.26 13.08
C CYS A 271 -25.64 -22.65 13.32
N PRO A 272 -26.03 -22.99 14.57
CA PRO A 272 -26.52 -24.34 14.88
C PRO A 272 -27.85 -24.68 14.19
N CYS A 273 -28.56 -23.69 13.63
CA CYS A 273 -29.84 -23.88 12.97
C CYS A 273 -29.73 -23.98 11.44
N CYS A 274 -28.96 -23.09 10.80
CA CYS A 274 -28.87 -23.03 9.33
C CYS A 274 -27.47 -23.34 8.77
N ASN A 275 -26.50 -23.62 9.63
CA ASN A 275 -25.10 -23.94 9.30
C ASN A 275 -24.33 -22.82 8.57
N ARG A 276 -24.87 -21.61 8.49
CA ARG A 276 -24.17 -20.45 7.95
C ARG A 276 -23.06 -20.00 8.92
N PRO A 277 -21.84 -19.68 8.46
CA PRO A 277 -20.78 -19.17 9.34
C PRO A 277 -21.16 -17.84 9.97
N CYS A 278 -20.67 -17.63 11.19
CA CYS A 278 -20.72 -16.35 11.87
C CYS A 278 -19.88 -15.31 11.10
N ASP A 279 -20.45 -14.13 10.88
CA ASP A 279 -19.81 -13.03 10.15
C ASP A 279 -19.53 -11.81 11.04
N VAL A 280 -19.68 -11.98 12.36
CA VAL A 280 -19.30 -10.97 13.36
C VAL A 280 -17.79 -10.80 13.37
N ASN A 281 -17.34 -9.54 13.30
CA ASN A 281 -15.95 -9.21 13.55
C ASN A 281 -15.68 -9.19 15.07
N HIS A 282 -15.36 -10.36 15.61
CA HIS A 282 -15.04 -10.52 17.03
C HIS A 282 -13.75 -9.80 17.48
N SER A 283 -12.92 -9.29 16.56
CA SER A 283 -11.71 -8.54 16.94
C SER A 283 -12.00 -7.11 17.42
N LYS A 284 -13.23 -6.61 17.21
CA LYS A 284 -13.66 -5.28 17.68
C LYS A 284 -14.03 -5.26 19.16
N THR A 285 -14.26 -6.42 19.77
CA THR A 285 -14.70 -6.55 21.16
C THR A 285 -13.66 -7.30 21.97
N LEU A 286 -13.34 -6.80 23.17
CA LEU A 286 -12.32 -7.39 24.04
C LEU A 286 -12.77 -8.68 24.76
N SER A 287 -14.07 -8.97 24.83
CA SER A 287 -14.57 -10.18 25.48
C SER A 287 -14.39 -11.42 24.60
N GLU A 288 -14.37 -12.58 25.24
CA GLU A 288 -14.25 -13.88 24.56
C GLU A 288 -15.33 -14.09 23.49
N GLN A 289 -14.97 -14.78 22.41
CA GLN A 289 -15.90 -15.13 21.33
C GLN A 289 -17.01 -16.03 21.89
N GLY A 290 -18.27 -15.73 21.56
CA GLY A 290 -19.44 -16.41 22.12
C GLY A 290 -19.85 -15.90 23.51
N GLY A 291 -19.05 -15.03 24.14
CA GLY A 291 -19.39 -14.44 25.43
C GLY A 291 -20.54 -13.43 25.35
N LYS A 292 -21.10 -13.05 26.51
CA LYS A 292 -22.27 -12.17 26.66
C LYS A 292 -22.26 -10.90 25.79
N TYR A 293 -21.08 -10.31 25.56
CA TYR A 293 -20.90 -9.07 24.80
C TYR A 293 -20.26 -9.28 23.41
N ASN A 294 -19.96 -10.52 23.03
CA ASN A 294 -19.29 -10.88 21.78
C ASN A 294 -19.83 -12.21 21.20
N LYS A 295 -21.16 -12.32 21.22
CA LYS A 295 -21.90 -13.48 20.71
C LYS A 295 -21.74 -13.68 19.21
N HIS A 296 -21.93 -14.91 18.77
CA HIS A 296 -22.00 -15.25 17.36
C HIS A 296 -23.29 -14.74 16.73
N ASN A 297 -23.23 -14.34 15.46
CA ASN A 297 -24.39 -13.86 14.71
C ASN A 297 -24.15 -14.04 13.20
N CYS A 298 -25.24 -14.04 12.43
CA CYS A 298 -25.24 -13.90 10.98
C CYS A 298 -25.78 -12.50 10.61
N ASN A 299 -24.96 -11.46 10.77
CA ASN A 299 -25.29 -10.07 10.42
C ASN A 299 -25.70 -9.91 8.97
N THR A 300 -25.15 -10.70 8.04
CA THR A 300 -25.52 -10.74 6.62
C THR A 300 -26.79 -11.55 6.35
N GLY A 301 -27.46 -12.02 7.41
CA GLY A 301 -28.69 -12.81 7.39
C GLY A 301 -28.42 -14.30 7.48
N HIS A 302 -29.34 -15.03 8.11
CA HIS A 302 -29.33 -16.49 8.04
C HIS A 302 -29.71 -16.98 6.63
N GLN A 303 -29.29 -18.20 6.30
CA GLN A 303 -29.73 -18.91 5.09
C GLN A 303 -30.93 -19.82 5.40
N PHE A 304 -31.56 -20.39 4.37
CA PHE A 304 -32.62 -21.37 4.58
C PHE A 304 -32.11 -22.57 5.36
N ARG A 305 -32.90 -23.05 6.31
CA ARG A 305 -32.52 -24.17 7.18
C ARG A 305 -32.23 -25.45 6.38
N CYS A 306 -32.90 -25.66 5.24
CA CYS A 306 -32.61 -26.78 4.33
C CYS A 306 -31.20 -26.75 3.76
N MET A 307 -30.59 -25.57 3.60
CA MET A 307 -29.19 -25.44 3.18
C MET A 307 -28.21 -25.91 4.25
N GLY A 308 -28.67 -26.06 5.50
CA GLY A 308 -27.96 -26.73 6.59
C GLY A 308 -28.45 -28.15 6.85
N GLY A 309 -29.21 -28.76 5.94
CA GLY A 309 -29.70 -30.13 6.08
C GLY A 309 -31.01 -30.30 6.83
N THR A 310 -31.71 -29.22 7.17
CA THR A 310 -32.96 -29.31 7.93
C THR A 310 -34.18 -29.56 7.05
N LYS A 311 -35.02 -30.51 7.45
CA LYS A 311 -36.31 -30.82 6.81
C LYS A 311 -37.48 -30.70 7.81
N LEU A 312 -38.68 -30.57 7.27
CA LEU A 312 -39.92 -30.66 8.04
C LEU A 312 -40.14 -32.10 8.48
N GLU A 313 -40.44 -32.28 9.76
CA GLU A 313 -40.48 -33.60 10.41
C GLU A 313 -41.55 -34.52 9.81
N ILE A 314 -42.72 -33.97 9.47
CA ILE A 314 -43.88 -34.76 9.03
C ILE A 314 -43.77 -35.12 7.55
N THR A 315 -43.36 -34.16 6.72
CA THR A 315 -43.41 -34.30 5.25
C THR A 315 -42.07 -34.69 4.63
N ASN A 316 -40.97 -34.65 5.38
CA ASN A 316 -39.59 -34.76 4.90
C ASN A 316 -39.18 -33.68 3.88
N GLU A 317 -39.99 -32.65 3.73
CA GLU A 317 -39.75 -31.52 2.82
C GLU A 317 -38.62 -30.63 3.34
N ALA A 318 -37.80 -30.11 2.43
CA ALA A 318 -36.79 -29.11 2.72
C ALA A 318 -37.40 -27.90 3.46
N SER A 319 -36.83 -27.53 4.62
CA SER A 319 -37.28 -26.35 5.34
C SER A 319 -36.72 -25.06 4.73
N VAL A 320 -37.51 -24.38 3.89
CA VAL A 320 -37.18 -23.07 3.30
C VAL A 320 -37.44 -21.88 4.24
N LYS A 321 -37.56 -22.13 5.56
CA LYS A 321 -37.61 -21.06 6.56
C LYS A 321 -36.20 -20.59 6.90
N LEU A 322 -36.03 -19.29 7.11
CA LEU A 322 -34.89 -18.67 7.77
C LEU A 322 -35.03 -18.76 9.29
N CYS A 323 -33.92 -18.58 10.03
CA CYS A 323 -33.96 -18.59 11.50
C CYS A 323 -34.85 -17.45 12.05
N GLU A 324 -34.87 -16.31 11.38
CA GLU A 324 -35.62 -15.12 11.77
C GLU A 324 -37.15 -15.29 11.63
N GLU A 325 -37.61 -16.34 10.93
CA GLU A 325 -39.02 -16.65 10.72
C GLU A 325 -39.60 -17.63 11.76
N MET A 326 -38.75 -18.14 12.65
CA MET A 326 -39.14 -19.14 13.63
C MET A 326 -39.93 -18.49 14.77
N ASN A 327 -41.11 -19.04 15.05
CA ASN A 327 -41.86 -18.66 16.25
C ASN A 327 -41.29 -19.37 17.48
N GLU A 328 -41.47 -18.79 18.67
CA GLU A 328 -40.96 -19.33 19.94
C GLU A 328 -41.39 -20.78 20.23
N ASN A 329 -42.54 -21.19 19.71
CA ASN A 329 -43.13 -22.52 19.87
C ASN A 329 -42.86 -23.46 18.68
N ASP A 330 -42.22 -22.98 17.61
CA ASP A 330 -41.88 -23.83 16.46
C ASP A 330 -40.88 -24.90 16.93
N ILE A 331 -41.10 -26.15 16.51
CA ILE A 331 -40.24 -27.28 16.87
C ILE A 331 -39.05 -27.36 15.92
N ILE A 332 -37.86 -27.50 16.48
CA ILE A 332 -36.62 -27.85 15.79
C ILE A 332 -36.16 -29.23 16.25
N VAL A 333 -35.80 -30.07 15.29
CA VAL A 333 -35.12 -31.35 15.54
C VAL A 333 -33.63 -31.09 15.36
N THR A 334 -32.84 -31.24 16.41
CA THR A 334 -31.37 -31.07 16.33
C THR A 334 -30.75 -32.23 15.55
N LEU A 335 -29.49 -32.09 15.15
CA LEU A 335 -28.73 -33.16 14.49
C LEU A 335 -28.63 -34.44 15.35
N ALA A 336 -28.72 -34.31 16.67
CA ALA A 336 -28.75 -35.42 17.62
C ALA A 336 -30.15 -36.07 17.77
N GLY A 337 -31.14 -35.62 16.99
CA GLY A 337 -32.52 -36.10 17.03
C GLY A 337 -33.35 -35.54 18.19
N LYS A 338 -32.83 -34.56 18.94
CA LYS A 338 -33.56 -33.94 20.06
C LYS A 338 -34.60 -32.97 19.53
N ARG A 339 -35.85 -33.08 20.00
CA ARG A 339 -36.92 -32.12 19.71
C ARG A 339 -36.89 -31.00 20.75
N LEU A 340 -36.75 -29.77 20.28
CA LEU A 340 -36.76 -28.56 21.10
C LEU A 340 -37.75 -27.56 20.51
N THR A 341 -38.41 -26.78 21.35
CA THR A 341 -39.02 -25.52 20.92
C THR A 341 -37.92 -24.52 20.56
N TRP A 342 -38.23 -23.53 19.71
CA TRP A 342 -37.27 -22.46 19.40
C TRP A 342 -36.78 -21.71 20.64
N THR A 343 -37.65 -21.53 21.64
CA THR A 343 -37.27 -20.94 22.94
C THR A 343 -36.21 -21.77 23.65
N GLU A 344 -36.37 -23.09 23.70
CA GLU A 344 -35.40 -24.00 24.33
C GLU A 344 -34.10 -24.06 23.53
N PHE A 345 -34.19 -24.08 22.19
CA PHE A 345 -33.02 -24.06 21.31
C PHE A 345 -32.16 -22.81 21.53
N LYS A 346 -32.78 -21.62 21.61
CA LYS A 346 -32.05 -20.37 21.90
C LYS A 346 -31.39 -20.36 23.28
N LYS A 347 -31.95 -21.08 24.26
CA LYS A 347 -31.35 -21.23 25.60
C LYS A 347 -30.16 -22.19 25.59
N GLU A 348 -30.18 -23.23 24.76
CA GLU A 348 -29.06 -24.17 24.59
C GLU A 348 -27.90 -23.57 23.79
N HIS A 349 -28.16 -22.52 23.01
CA HIS A 349 -27.19 -21.79 22.20
C HIS A 349 -27.19 -20.30 22.58
N ASP A 350 -26.98 -20.01 23.86
CA ASP A 350 -26.98 -18.64 24.39
C ASP A 350 -25.74 -17.82 23.96
N ASP A 351 -24.72 -18.51 23.44
CA ASP A 351 -23.54 -17.99 22.76
C ASP A 351 -23.82 -17.42 21.35
N TRP A 352 -25.01 -17.72 20.81
CA TRP A 352 -25.53 -17.15 19.58
C TRP A 352 -26.60 -16.08 19.86
N GLU A 353 -26.58 -15.03 19.06
CA GLU A 353 -27.63 -14.01 19.04
C GLU A 353 -28.61 -14.33 17.92
N PHE A 354 -29.82 -14.75 18.29
CA PHE A 354 -30.93 -14.91 17.37
C PHE A 354 -31.85 -13.70 17.50
N PRO A 355 -31.88 -12.79 16.52
CA PRO A 355 -32.65 -11.56 16.65
C PRO A 355 -34.14 -11.88 16.85
N ASN A 356 -34.75 -11.26 17.87
CA ASN A 356 -36.18 -11.37 18.10
C ASN A 356 -36.90 -10.56 17.02
N LYS A 357 -37.54 -11.27 16.07
CA LYS A 357 -38.41 -10.73 15.01
C LYS A 357 -37.78 -9.55 14.25
N ILE A 358 -37.07 -9.85 13.18
CA ILE A 358 -37.04 -8.90 12.07
C ILE A 358 -38.49 -8.76 11.57
N THR A 359 -38.97 -7.53 11.35
CA THR A 359 -40.25 -7.33 10.65
C THR A 359 -40.14 -8.02 9.30
N LEU A 360 -40.98 -9.03 9.04
CA LEU A 360 -40.95 -9.83 7.82
C LEU A 360 -41.14 -8.96 6.56
N GLU A 361 -41.70 -7.76 6.72
CA GLU A 361 -41.90 -6.76 5.66
C GLU A 361 -40.72 -5.79 5.51
N SER A 362 -39.67 -5.89 6.34
CA SER A 362 -38.51 -5.02 6.20
C SER A 362 -37.73 -5.33 4.93
N ASP A 363 -37.32 -4.28 4.20
CA ASP A 363 -36.50 -4.41 2.99
C ASP A 363 -35.27 -5.30 3.17
N VAL A 364 -34.66 -5.26 4.36
CA VAL A 364 -33.49 -6.07 4.70
C VAL A 364 -33.84 -7.55 4.72
N PHE A 365 -34.95 -7.93 5.35
CA PHE A 365 -35.42 -9.31 5.37
C PHE A 365 -35.79 -9.79 3.97
N VAL A 366 -36.58 -9.00 3.24
CA VAL A 366 -37.05 -9.35 1.89
C VAL A 366 -35.84 -9.58 0.97
N LYS A 367 -34.85 -8.68 0.97
CA LYS A 367 -33.63 -8.86 0.15
C LYS A 367 -32.86 -10.13 0.51
N ARG A 368 -32.71 -10.44 1.80
CA ARG A 368 -32.02 -11.66 2.27
C ARG A 368 -32.76 -12.92 1.87
N ARG A 369 -34.07 -12.95 2.07
CA ARG A 369 -34.93 -14.07 1.69
C ARG A 369 -34.90 -14.29 0.18
N THR A 370 -35.09 -13.23 -0.62
CA THR A 370 -34.99 -13.29 -2.08
C THR A 370 -33.66 -13.84 -2.56
N LYS A 371 -32.54 -13.40 -1.95
CA LYS A 371 -31.21 -13.93 -2.26
C LYS A 371 -31.15 -15.45 -2.08
N PHE A 372 -31.58 -15.98 -0.93
CA PHE A 372 -31.54 -17.42 -0.70
C PHE A 372 -32.59 -18.19 -1.52
N SER A 373 -33.73 -17.56 -1.87
CA SER A 373 -34.69 -18.11 -2.84
C SER A 373 -34.08 -18.30 -4.22
N ILE A 374 -33.35 -17.31 -4.73
CA ILE A 374 -32.66 -17.40 -6.03
C ILE A 374 -31.59 -18.50 -6.00
N ILE A 375 -30.84 -18.61 -4.91
CA ILE A 375 -29.84 -19.68 -4.77
C ILE A 375 -30.53 -21.05 -4.71
N TRP A 376 -31.58 -21.17 -3.89
CA TRP A 376 -32.31 -22.42 -3.69
C TRP A 376 -33.01 -22.92 -4.96
N SER A 377 -33.59 -22.04 -5.76
CA SER A 377 -34.22 -22.44 -7.03
C SER A 377 -33.22 -23.06 -8.02
N LYS A 378 -31.94 -22.67 -7.93
CA LYS A 378 -30.86 -23.24 -8.76
C LYS A 378 -30.30 -24.54 -8.21
N ILE A 379 -30.02 -24.60 -6.90
CA ILE A 379 -29.25 -25.71 -6.32
C ILE A 379 -30.11 -26.73 -5.55
N GLY A 380 -31.32 -26.35 -5.12
CA GLY A 380 -32.19 -27.20 -4.30
C GLY A 380 -32.54 -28.54 -4.93
N PRO A 381 -32.89 -28.62 -6.24
CA PRO A 381 -33.13 -29.90 -6.90
C PRO A 381 -31.88 -30.80 -6.89
N VAL A 382 -30.69 -30.21 -7.03
CA VAL A 382 -29.42 -30.94 -7.01
C VAL A 382 -29.09 -31.46 -5.62
N LEU A 383 -29.22 -30.60 -4.59
CA LEU A 383 -28.91 -30.96 -3.20
C LEU A 383 -29.86 -32.03 -2.65
N CYS A 384 -31.16 -31.94 -2.96
CA CYS A 384 -32.14 -32.94 -2.54
C CYS A 384 -32.11 -34.21 -3.39
N GLY A 385 -31.71 -34.12 -4.66
CA GLY A 385 -31.57 -35.28 -5.55
C GLY A 385 -30.33 -36.13 -5.27
N ASN A 386 -29.32 -35.57 -4.61
CA ASN A 386 -28.08 -36.26 -4.29
C ASN A 386 -28.05 -36.69 -2.81
N LYS A 387 -28.03 -38.00 -2.60
CA LYS A 387 -28.02 -38.64 -1.27
C LYS A 387 -26.76 -38.35 -0.45
N ASP A 388 -25.67 -37.95 -1.09
CA ASP A 388 -24.42 -37.60 -0.40
C ASP A 388 -24.56 -36.27 0.36
N TYR A 389 -25.43 -35.37 -0.10
CA TYR A 389 -25.72 -34.12 0.60
C TYR A 389 -26.80 -34.33 1.65
N TYR A 390 -28.00 -34.76 1.23
CA TYR A 390 -29.17 -34.86 2.11
C TYR A 390 -29.94 -36.16 1.89
N PRO A 391 -29.72 -37.20 2.71
CA PRO A 391 -30.50 -38.42 2.61
C PRO A 391 -31.97 -38.14 2.94
N ASP A 392 -32.86 -38.55 2.04
CA ASP A 392 -34.32 -38.54 2.21
C ASP A 392 -34.93 -37.14 2.46
N MET A 393 -34.38 -36.10 1.84
CA MET A 393 -34.96 -34.76 1.81
C MET A 393 -35.70 -34.52 0.49
N VAL A 394 -36.96 -34.09 0.57
CA VAL A 394 -37.78 -33.77 -0.60
C VAL A 394 -37.57 -32.30 -0.97
N PHE A 395 -37.22 -32.05 -2.23
CA PHE A 395 -37.13 -30.69 -2.75
C PHE A 395 -38.51 -30.01 -2.72
N VAL A 396 -38.53 -28.77 -2.25
CA VAL A 396 -39.71 -27.90 -2.31
C VAL A 396 -39.34 -26.65 -3.09
N GLU A 397 -40.14 -26.35 -4.11
CA GLU A 397 -40.05 -25.09 -4.82
C GLU A 397 -40.46 -23.94 -3.88
N ASN A 398 -39.59 -22.95 -3.74
CA ASN A 398 -39.96 -21.72 -3.06
C ASN A 398 -40.50 -20.73 -4.10
N ASN A 399 -41.82 -20.70 -4.26
CA ASN A 399 -42.51 -19.91 -5.29
C ASN A 399 -42.54 -18.38 -5.05
N GLU A 400 -41.73 -17.87 -4.12
CA GLU A 400 -41.69 -16.43 -3.78
C GLU A 400 -40.71 -15.60 -4.62
N ALA A 401 -40.05 -16.18 -5.64
CA ALA A 401 -39.08 -15.47 -6.46
C ALA A 401 -39.47 -15.44 -7.95
N HIS A 402 -40.30 -14.46 -8.32
CA HIS A 402 -40.22 -13.87 -9.65
C HIS A 402 -39.97 -12.37 -9.52
N PRO A 403 -39.01 -11.80 -10.28
CA PRO A 403 -38.92 -10.35 -10.43
C PRO A 403 -40.24 -9.90 -11.08
N GLU A 404 -40.90 -8.95 -10.46
CA GLU A 404 -42.17 -8.41 -10.94
C GLU A 404 -42.07 -8.06 -12.43
N HIS A 405 -42.87 -8.73 -13.24
CA HIS A 405 -43.38 -8.16 -14.48
C HIS A 405 -44.90 -8.23 -14.41
N PHE A 406 -45.51 -7.22 -13.79
CA PHE A 406 -46.90 -6.92 -14.04
C PHE A 406 -46.97 -6.11 -15.34
N ILE A 407 -47.50 -6.71 -16.40
CA ILE A 407 -48.06 -5.92 -17.50
C ILE A 407 -49.55 -5.79 -17.21
N LEU A 408 -49.97 -4.60 -16.78
CA LEU A 408 -51.37 -4.21 -16.73
C LEU A 408 -51.85 -3.98 -18.17
N LEU A 409 -52.61 -4.92 -18.72
CA LEU A 409 -53.39 -4.70 -19.94
C LEU A 409 -54.78 -4.20 -19.51
N LEU A 410 -54.95 -2.87 -19.49
CA LEU A 410 -56.28 -2.29 -19.50
C LEU A 410 -56.79 -2.38 -20.94
N ASP A 411 -57.81 -3.20 -21.17
CA ASP A 411 -58.66 -2.96 -22.33
C ASP A 411 -59.65 -1.83 -21.98
N ASN A 412 -60.12 -1.10 -22.99
CA ASN A 412 -61.10 -0.04 -22.81
C ASN A 412 -62.51 -0.60 -22.49
N SER A 413 -62.65 -1.87 -22.10
CA SER A 413 -63.93 -2.42 -21.67
C SER A 413 -64.04 -2.24 -20.16
N GLY A 414 -64.76 -1.19 -19.76
CA GLY A 414 -65.09 -0.96 -18.36
C GLY A 414 -65.95 -2.11 -17.83
N SER A 415 -65.35 -3.04 -17.09
CA SER A 415 -66.00 -3.69 -15.96
C SER A 415 -64.95 -4.30 -15.02
N MET A 416 -64.93 -3.84 -13.77
CA MET A 416 -64.53 -4.67 -12.63
C MET A 416 -65.75 -5.46 -12.16
#